data_AF-A0A1L3ZYJ4-F1
#
_entry.id   AF-A0A1L3ZYJ4-F1
#
_cell.length_a   1.000
_cell.length_b   1.000
_cell.length_c   1.000
_cell.angle_alpha   90.00
_cell.angle_beta   90.00
_cell.angle_gamma   90.00
#
_symmetry.space_group_name_H-M   'P 1'
#
loop_
_entity.id
_entity.type
_entity.pdbx_description
1 polymer ?
#
loop_
_entity_poly.entity_id
_entity_poly.type
_entity_poly.pdbx_seq_one_letter_code
_entity_poly.pdbx_strand_id
1 'polypeptide(L)' 'MTNPEIHARNRYLVIQIVRMAGIAMVLLGILIWKGDLITPGGDAMIGAPITILGLIDVLIIPQLLARMWRSPRQ' A
#
# COMPACT_ATOMS: atom_id res chain seq x y z
N MET A 1 -8.84 27.92 -6.13
CA MET A 1 -8.72 26.48 -6.45
C MET A 1 -10.05 26.04 -6.99
N THR A 2 -10.11 25.66 -8.26
CA THR A 2 -11.38 25.23 -8.87
C THR A 2 -11.76 23.84 -8.31
N ASN A 3 -13.06 23.52 -8.26
CA ASN A 3 -13.55 22.24 -7.73
C ASN A 3 -12.82 20.99 -8.34
N PRO A 4 -12.48 20.96 -9.65
CA PRO A 4 -11.76 19.85 -10.27
C PRO A 4 -10.33 19.62 -9.74
N GLU A 5 -9.59 20.70 -9.44
CA GLU A 5 -8.21 20.62 -8.94
C GLU A 5 -8.14 19.94 -7.57
N ILE A 6 -9.12 20.22 -6.70
CA ILE A 6 -9.23 19.63 -5.37
C ILE A 6 -9.47 18.12 -5.48
N HIS A 7 -10.37 17.70 -6.37
CA HIS A 7 -10.62 16.28 -6.59
C HIS A 7 -9.42 15.53 -7.14
N ALA A 8 -8.68 16.12 -8.10
CA ALA A 8 -7.47 15.52 -8.63
C ALA A 8 -6.37 15.39 -7.56
N ARG A 9 -6.17 16.44 -6.75
CA ARG A 9 -5.21 16.43 -5.64
C ARG A 9 -5.57 15.38 -4.58
N ASN A 10 -6.84 15.29 -4.19
CA ASN A 10 -7.30 14.31 -3.20
C ASN A 10 -7.07 12.87 -3.67
N ARG A 11 -7.37 12.55 -4.93
CA ARG A 11 -7.10 11.23 -5.51
C ARG A 11 -5.61 10.88 -5.47
N TYR A 12 -4.77 11.83 -5.86
CA TYR A 12 -3.32 11.65 -5.79
C TYR A 12 -2.85 11.40 -4.35
N LEU A 13 -3.31 12.21 -3.40
CA LEU A 13 -2.95 12.04 -1.98
C LEU A 13 -3.37 10.67 -1.44
N VAL A 14 -4.58 10.20 -1.76
CA VAL A 14 -5.05 8.87 -1.36
C VAL A 14 -4.14 7.78 -1.95
N ILE A 15 -3.80 7.85 -3.22
CA ILE A 15 -2.87 6.90 -3.87
C ILE A 15 -1.51 6.88 -3.16
N GLN A 16 -0.97 8.05 -2.79
CA GLN A 16 0.31 8.13 -2.10
C GLN A 16 0.22 7.57 -0.67
N ILE A 17 -0.85 7.87 0.06
CA ILE A 17 -1.07 7.33 1.41
C ILE A 17 -1.16 5.81 1.38
N VAL A 18 -1.89 5.23 0.42
CA VAL A 18 -1.98 3.78 0.24
C VAL A 18 -0.61 3.16 -0.03
N ARG A 19 0.21 3.79 -0.89
CA ARG A 19 1.58 3.31 -1.13
C ARG A 19 2.44 3.36 0.13
N MET A 20 2.39 4.46 0.87
CA MET A 20 3.17 4.60 2.11
C MET A 20 2.72 3.59 3.18
N ALA A 21 1.42 3.35 3.30
CA ALA A 21 0.87 2.31 4.17
C ALA A 21 1.35 0.91 3.75
N GLY A 22 1.30 0.60 2.44
CA GLY A 22 1.82 -0.65 1.90
C GLY A 22 3.32 -0.83 2.18
N ILE A 23 4.13 0.21 1.99
CA ILE A 23 5.57 0.19 2.30
C ILE A 23 5.79 -0.12 3.78
N ALA A 24 5.03 0.54 4.67
CA ALA A 24 5.10 0.27 6.10
C ALA A 24 4.75 -1.18 6.44
N MET A 25 3.73 -1.75 5.79
CA MET A 25 3.39 -3.18 5.96
C MET A 25 4.48 -4.12 5.43
N VAL A 26 5.12 -3.80 4.30
CA VAL A 26 6.26 -4.58 3.78
C VAL A 26 7.38 -4.60 4.81
N LEU A 27 7.77 -3.43 5.33
CA LEU A 27 8.84 -3.32 6.32
C LEU A 27 8.49 -4.06 7.61
N LEU A 28 7.25 -3.91 8.11
CA LEU A 28 6.76 -4.62 9.29
C LEU A 28 6.76 -6.14 9.06
N GLY A 29 6.28 -6.60 7.91
CA GLY A 29 6.28 -8.02 7.56
C GLY A 29 7.68 -8.62 7.48
N ILE A 30 8.65 -7.90 6.91
CA ILE A 30 10.05 -8.33 6.86
C ILE A 30 10.64 -8.39 8.27
N LEU A 31 10.32 -7.41 9.13
CA LEU A 31 10.79 -7.37 10.51
C LEU A 31 10.22 -8.53 11.34
N ILE A 32 8.97 -8.92 11.09
CA ILE A 32 8.36 -10.12 11.71
C ILE A 32 8.97 -11.40 11.15
N TRP A 33 9.20 -11.46 9.83
CA TRP A 33 9.71 -12.65 9.16
C TRP A 33 11.16 -12.97 9.57
N LYS A 34 12.03 -11.96 9.61
CA LYS A 34 13.47 -12.17 9.78
C LYS A 34 14.06 -11.57 11.05
N GLY A 35 13.30 -10.75 11.77
CA GLY A 35 13.72 -10.14 13.01
C GLY A 35 13.09 -10.81 14.21
N ASP A 36 13.45 -10.30 15.40
CA ASP A 36 13.02 -10.88 16.67
C ASP A 36 11.80 -10.14 17.28
N LEU A 37 11.01 -9.46 16.44
CA LEU A 37 9.95 -8.56 16.92
C LEU A 37 8.83 -9.30 17.68
N ILE A 38 8.44 -10.48 17.19
CA ILE A 38 7.39 -11.32 17.80
C ILE A 38 8.01 -12.58 18.40
N THR A 39 8.91 -13.22 17.67
CA THR A 39 9.55 -14.48 18.09
C THR A 39 11.03 -14.43 17.74
N PRO A 40 11.94 -14.84 18.64
CA PRO A 40 13.36 -14.94 18.33
C PRO A 40 13.62 -15.87 17.14
N GLY A 41 14.37 -15.40 16.15
CA GLY A 41 14.60 -16.07 14.88
C GLY A 41 13.57 -15.75 13.78
N GLY A 42 12.55 -14.94 14.09
CA GLY A 42 11.49 -14.54 13.17
C GLY A 42 10.43 -15.61 12.93
N ASP A 43 9.26 -15.16 12.46
CA ASP A 43 8.13 -16.02 12.11
C ASP A 43 7.75 -15.81 10.64
N ALA A 44 8.17 -16.73 9.79
CA ALA A 44 7.86 -16.71 8.36
C ALA A 44 6.37 -16.91 8.06
N MET A 45 5.65 -17.64 8.91
CA MET A 45 4.24 -17.95 8.69
C MET A 45 3.37 -16.71 8.87
N ILE A 46 3.80 -15.77 9.72
CA ILE A 46 3.12 -14.49 9.95
C ILE A 46 3.73 -13.38 9.07
N GLY A 47 5.06 -13.25 9.04
CA GLY A 47 5.73 -12.15 8.38
C GLY A 47 5.64 -12.18 6.85
N ALA A 48 5.68 -13.37 6.24
CA ALA A 48 5.62 -13.48 4.79
C ALA A 48 4.25 -13.05 4.21
N PRO A 49 3.09 -13.50 4.75
CA PRO A 49 1.79 -12.99 4.31
C PRO A 49 1.64 -11.47 4.44
N ILE A 50 2.08 -10.88 5.57
CA ILE A 50 2.01 -9.43 5.79
C ILE A 50 2.86 -8.69 4.75
N THR A 51 4.07 -9.20 4.47
CA THR A 51 4.97 -8.62 3.46
C THR A 51 4.33 -8.65 2.07
N ILE A 52 3.72 -9.79 1.69
CA ILE A 52 3.06 -9.95 0.39
C ILE A 52 1.86 -9.01 0.26
N LEU A 53 1.03 -8.89 1.31
CA LEU A 53 -0.09 -7.94 1.32
C LEU A 53 0.40 -6.50 1.19
N GLY A 54 1.48 -6.13 1.88
CA GLY A 54 2.12 -4.83 1.72
C GLY A 54 2.55 -4.57 0.28
N LEU A 55 3.16 -5.56 -0.40
CA LEU A 55 3.54 -5.43 -1.81
C LEU A 55 2.33 -5.23 -2.73
N ILE A 56 1.22 -5.93 -2.46
CA ILE A 56 -0.05 -5.75 -3.19
C ILE A 56 -0.57 -4.33 -3.00
N ASP A 57 -0.53 -3.79 -1.79
CA ASP A 57 -0.96 -2.42 -1.48
C ASP A 57 -0.06 -1.34 -2.10
N VAL A 58 1.23 -1.61 -2.26
CA VAL A 58 2.16 -0.68 -2.94
C VAL A 58 1.97 -0.68 -4.45
N LEU A 59 1.75 -1.86 -5.05
CA LEU A 59 1.83 -2.05 -6.50
C LEU A 59 0.46 -2.11 -7.17
N ILE A 60 -0.46 -2.91 -6.62
CA ILE A 60 -1.72 -3.27 -7.27
C ILE A 60 -2.85 -2.32 -6.89
N ILE A 61 -3.08 -2.10 -5.58
CA ILE A 61 -4.19 -1.24 -5.12
C ILE A 61 -4.15 0.17 -5.74
N PRO A 62 -3.02 0.87 -5.85
CA PRO A 62 -2.98 2.21 -6.42
C PRO A 62 -3.32 2.22 -7.91
N GLN A 63 -2.97 1.16 -8.64
CA GLN A 63 -3.35 1.00 -10.04
C GLN A 63 -4.86 0.78 -10.17
N LEU A 64 -5.46 -0.04 -9.30
CA LEU A 64 -6.90 -0.25 -9.28
C LEU A 64 -7.66 1.05 -8.94
N LEU A 65 -7.20 1.81 -7.93
CA LEU A 65 -7.75 3.12 -7.57
C LEU A 65 -7.66 4.11 -8.75
N ALA A 66 -6.50 4.17 -9.41
CA ALA A 66 -6.32 5.04 -10.57
C ALA A 66 -7.23 4.63 -11.75
N ARG A 67 -7.45 3.33 -11.96
CA ARG A 67 -8.37 2.83 -13.00
C ARG A 67 -9.82 3.14 -12.65
N MET A 68 -10.22 2.98 -11.39
CA MET A 68 -11.58 3.27 -10.91
C MET A 68 -11.92 4.76 -11.02
N TRP A 69 -10.95 5.65 -10.83
CA TRP A 69 -11.16 7.09 -10.98
C TRP A 69 -10.91 7.63 -12.39
N ARG A 70 -10.57 6.75 -13.34
CA ARG A 70 -10.52 7.12 -14.75
C ARG A 70 -11.97 7.31 -15.21
N SER A 71 -12.35 8.54 -15.53
CA SER A 71 -13.64 8.82 -16.16
C SER A 71 -13.77 8.00 -17.45
N PRO A 72 -14.98 7.50 -17.80
CA PRO A 72 -15.20 6.79 -19.05
C PRO A 72 -14.61 7.61 -20.21
N ARG A 73 -13.78 6.97 -21.04
CA ARG A 73 -13.34 7.60 -22.29
C ARG A 73 -14.59 7.85 -23.11
N GLN A 74 -14.81 9.11 -23.47
CA GLN A 74 -15.73 9.50 -24.54
C GLN A 74 -15.23 8.88 -25.86
#